data_AF-A0A2D6TUK0-F1
#
_entry.id   AF-A0A2D6TUK0-F1
#
_cell.length_a   1.000
_cell.length_b   1.000
_cell.length_c   1.000
_cell.angle_alpha   90.00
_cell.angle_beta   90.00
_cell.angle_gamma   90.00
#
_symmetry.space_group_name_H-M   'P 1'
#
loop_
_entity.id
_entity.type
_entity.pdbx_description
1 polymer ?
#
loop_
_entity_poly.entity_id
_entity_poly.type
_entity_poly.pdbx_seq_one_letter_code
_entity_poly.pdbx_strand_id
1 'polypeptide(L)'
;MNRIFMLGTVMMLVVMPITAHAASALDYYKDWAAVKYGTQNSDKKQADLEKLATQLDALLAKDAKDVEAKIVLATVKSTHASIKGGLSALPLVKDARDLFEEAIKNDEKAMDGQAHAILGALYYGVPGWPVAFGDDDKAERHLKKALSIAPDSIDAHFFWGEFWFEHNKYDRAVEYLTKAVALKPRTSNAAYKAADTGRQAEAKTLLKKAEEKLKSKSSRGSNLND
;
A
#
# COMPACT_ATOMS: atom_id res chain seq x y z
N MET A 1 -41.91 22.29 68.78
CA MET A 1 -41.42 21.19 67.92
C MET A 1 -41.92 21.46 66.51
N ASN A 2 -41.07 21.83 65.56
CA ASN A 2 -41.40 21.78 64.13
C ASN A 2 -40.13 21.51 63.32
N ARG A 3 -40.28 20.60 62.35
CA ARG A 3 -39.23 19.78 61.72
C ARG A 3 -38.58 20.49 60.54
N ILE A 4 -37.26 20.36 60.42
CA ILE A 4 -36.46 20.77 59.26
C ILE A 4 -36.65 19.72 58.15
N PHE A 5 -37.18 20.13 56.98
CA PHE A 5 -37.20 19.31 55.77
C PHE A 5 -35.92 19.57 54.97
N MET A 6 -35.05 18.57 54.88
CA MET A 6 -33.84 18.59 54.07
C MET A 6 -34.19 18.05 52.67
N LEU A 7 -34.27 18.92 51.67
CA LEU A 7 -34.41 18.51 50.27
C LEU A 7 -33.06 18.01 49.75
N GLY A 8 -32.94 16.70 49.59
CA GLY A 8 -31.82 16.09 48.86
C GLY A 8 -32.02 16.22 47.36
N THR A 9 -31.16 17.00 46.69
CA THR A 9 -31.04 17.01 45.23
C THR A 9 -30.44 15.69 44.75
N VAL A 10 -31.23 14.89 44.06
CA VAL A 10 -30.75 13.71 43.32
C VAL A 10 -30.09 14.21 42.04
N MET A 11 -28.76 14.13 41.99
CA MET A 11 -27.98 14.41 40.78
C MET A 11 -28.03 13.16 39.89
N MET A 12 -28.84 13.19 38.84
CA MET A 12 -28.85 12.14 37.80
C MET A 12 -27.57 12.26 36.95
N LEU A 13 -26.68 11.28 37.09
CA LEU A 13 -25.57 11.06 36.17
C LEU A 13 -26.13 10.54 34.84
N VAL A 14 -26.18 11.40 33.83
CA VAL A 14 -26.46 11.00 32.45
C VAL A 14 -25.18 10.38 31.88
N VAL A 15 -25.11 9.04 31.87
CA VAL A 15 -24.07 8.31 31.15
C VAL A 15 -24.46 8.31 29.67
N MET A 16 -23.84 9.19 28.87
CA MET A 16 -23.97 9.11 27.42
C MET A 16 -23.19 7.88 26.93
N PRO A 17 -23.80 6.99 26.11
CA PRO A 17 -23.09 5.85 25.56
C PRO A 17 -21.96 6.36 24.65
N ILE A 18 -20.73 5.90 24.90
CA ILE A 18 -19.63 6.07 23.95
C ILE A 18 -20.04 5.30 22.69
N THR A 19 -20.46 6.01 21.65
CA THR A 19 -20.72 5.39 20.35
C THR A 19 -19.40 4.85 19.83
N ALA A 20 -19.29 3.54 19.68
CA ALA A 20 -18.16 2.93 18.98
C ALA A 20 -18.08 3.53 17.57
N HIS A 21 -16.98 4.22 17.26
CA HIS A 21 -16.73 4.72 15.91
C HIS A 21 -16.63 3.53 14.96
N ALA A 22 -17.43 3.49 13.90
CA ALA A 22 -17.31 2.45 12.89
C ALA A 22 -15.93 2.55 12.22
N ALA A 23 -15.20 1.44 12.14
CA ALA A 23 -13.87 1.42 11.55
C ALA A 23 -13.93 1.85 10.07
N SER A 24 -13.12 2.82 9.70
CA SER A 24 -12.97 3.32 8.34
C SER A 24 -11.94 2.52 7.55
N ALA A 25 -11.93 2.64 6.22
CA ALA A 25 -10.87 2.06 5.38
C ALA A 25 -9.46 2.49 5.83
N LEU A 26 -9.31 3.74 6.29
CA LEU A 26 -8.03 4.26 6.80
C LEU A 26 -7.56 3.60 8.09
N ASP A 27 -8.47 3.11 8.94
CA ASP A 27 -8.09 2.34 10.13
C ASP A 27 -7.45 1.02 9.73
N TYR A 28 -8.05 0.31 8.76
CA TYR A 28 -7.48 -0.91 8.19
C TYR A 28 -6.18 -0.65 7.44
N TYR A 29 -6.05 0.50 6.78
CA TYR A 29 -4.81 0.88 6.10
C TYR A 29 -3.66 1.10 7.07
N LYS A 30 -3.94 1.72 8.23
CA LYS A 30 -2.98 1.86 9.33
C LYS A 30 -2.54 0.49 9.86
N ASP A 31 -3.48 -0.41 10.07
CA ASP A 31 -3.18 -1.76 10.55
C ASP A 31 -2.35 -2.55 9.53
N TRP A 32 -2.67 -2.44 8.23
CA TRP A 32 -1.86 -2.99 7.16
C TRP A 32 -0.41 -2.48 7.22
N ALA A 33 -0.20 -1.16 7.36
CA ALA A 33 1.14 -0.59 7.44
C ALA A 33 1.92 -1.13 8.65
N ALA A 34 1.27 -1.27 9.80
CA ALA A 34 1.86 -1.87 11.00
C ALA A 34 2.25 -3.35 10.78
N VAL A 35 1.41 -4.13 10.09
CA VAL A 35 1.69 -5.52 9.74
C VAL A 35 2.84 -5.62 8.74
N LYS A 36 2.79 -4.86 7.63
CA LYS A 36 3.79 -4.86 6.56
C LYS A 36 5.18 -4.49 7.08
N TYR A 37 5.29 -3.39 7.82
CA TYR A 37 6.56 -2.77 8.19
C TYR A 37 7.02 -3.09 9.63
N GLY A 38 6.09 -3.40 10.55
CA GLY A 38 6.40 -3.67 11.95
C GLY A 38 6.62 -5.15 12.30
N THR A 39 6.02 -6.08 11.56
CA THR A 39 6.09 -7.51 11.87
C THR A 39 7.25 -8.17 11.12
N GLN A 40 8.15 -8.86 11.86
CA GLN A 40 9.31 -9.54 11.25
C GLN A 40 9.02 -11.00 10.87
N ASN A 41 8.19 -11.70 11.64
CA ASN A 41 7.86 -13.10 11.38
C ASN A 41 6.87 -13.24 10.20
N SER A 42 7.24 -13.98 9.17
CA SER A 42 6.46 -14.13 7.94
C SER A 42 5.12 -14.87 8.13
N ASP A 43 5.07 -15.89 8.98
CA ASP A 43 3.84 -16.66 9.23
C ASP A 43 2.81 -15.81 9.98
N LYS A 44 3.27 -15.10 11.02
CA LYS A 44 2.45 -14.13 11.73
C LYS A 44 1.94 -13.02 10.80
N LYS A 45 2.82 -12.52 9.92
CA LYS A 45 2.44 -11.49 8.95
C LYS A 45 1.34 -11.98 8.01
N GLN A 46 1.44 -13.21 7.49
CA GLN A 46 0.40 -13.80 6.65
C GLN A 46 -0.92 -13.96 7.40
N ALA A 47 -0.90 -14.50 8.63
CA ALA A 47 -2.09 -14.66 9.45
C ALA A 47 -2.77 -13.31 9.76
N ASP A 48 -1.98 -12.28 10.09
CA ASP A 48 -2.50 -10.94 10.36
C ASP A 48 -3.10 -10.30 9.09
N LEU A 49 -2.50 -10.50 7.91
CA LEU A 49 -3.03 -10.02 6.63
C LEU A 49 -4.32 -10.76 6.21
N GLU A 50 -4.40 -12.07 6.44
CA GLU A 50 -5.60 -12.86 6.18
C GLU A 50 -6.77 -12.41 7.06
N LYS A 51 -6.49 -12.14 8.34
CA LYS A 51 -7.46 -11.55 9.26
C LYS A 51 -7.94 -10.18 8.78
N LEU A 52 -7.01 -9.29 8.39
CA LEU A 52 -7.36 -7.97 7.86
C LEU A 52 -8.22 -8.07 6.59
N ALA A 53 -7.88 -8.96 5.67
CA ALA A 53 -8.66 -9.19 4.46
C ALA A 53 -10.10 -9.62 4.79
N THR A 54 -10.28 -10.55 5.73
CA THR A 54 -11.60 -11.01 6.18
C THR A 54 -12.44 -9.87 6.77
N GLN A 55 -11.82 -8.98 7.55
CA GLN A 55 -12.50 -7.84 8.16
C GLN A 55 -12.92 -6.79 7.12
N LEU A 56 -12.07 -6.56 6.12
CA LEU A 56 -12.36 -5.68 4.98
C LEU A 56 -13.45 -6.25 4.06
N ASP A 57 -13.46 -7.56 3.83
CA ASP A 57 -14.56 -8.23 3.11
C ASP A 57 -15.89 -8.03 3.85
N ALA A 58 -15.91 -8.16 5.19
CA ALA A 58 -17.08 -7.88 6.00
C ALA A 58 -17.50 -6.40 6.02
N LEU A 59 -16.55 -5.48 5.84
CA LEU A 59 -16.84 -4.05 5.65
C LEU A 59 -17.51 -3.80 4.30
N LEU A 60 -16.94 -4.35 3.22
CA LEU A 60 -17.49 -4.24 1.86
C LEU A 60 -18.82 -4.96 1.69
N ALA A 61 -19.11 -5.99 2.50
CA ALA A 61 -20.45 -6.59 2.53
C ALA A 61 -21.53 -5.63 3.04
N LYS A 62 -21.16 -4.62 3.85
CA LYS A 62 -22.08 -3.57 4.34
C LYS A 62 -22.16 -2.39 3.38
N ASP A 63 -21.05 -2.04 2.75
CA ASP A 63 -20.97 -1.02 1.70
C ASP A 63 -20.07 -1.47 0.55
N ALA A 64 -20.68 -2.12 -0.45
CA ALA A 64 -19.96 -2.63 -1.60
C ALA A 64 -19.44 -1.53 -2.54
N LYS A 65 -19.80 -0.26 -2.32
CA LYS A 65 -19.37 0.86 -3.16
C LYS A 65 -18.19 1.63 -2.56
N ASP A 66 -17.76 1.30 -1.35
CA ASP A 66 -16.62 1.94 -0.70
C ASP A 66 -15.34 1.71 -1.51
N VAL A 67 -14.89 2.77 -2.21
CA VAL A 67 -13.71 2.73 -3.08
C VAL A 67 -12.43 2.61 -2.25
N GLU A 68 -12.34 3.31 -1.11
CA GLU A 68 -11.15 3.26 -0.27
C GLU A 68 -10.98 1.87 0.35
N ALA A 69 -12.08 1.27 0.84
CA ALA A 69 -12.03 -0.09 1.37
C ALA A 69 -11.57 -1.13 0.31
N LYS A 70 -11.96 -0.97 -0.96
CA LYS A 70 -11.45 -1.80 -2.06
C LYS A 70 -9.95 -1.63 -2.28
N ILE A 71 -9.45 -0.39 -2.28
CA ILE A 71 -8.01 -0.10 -2.43
C ILE A 71 -7.22 -0.72 -1.28
N VAL A 72 -7.72 -0.59 -0.05
CA VAL A 72 -7.06 -1.16 1.14
C VAL A 72 -7.09 -2.68 1.11
N LEU A 73 -8.21 -3.31 0.78
CA LEU A 73 -8.31 -4.76 0.62
C LEU A 73 -7.36 -5.29 -0.46
N ALA A 74 -7.33 -4.64 -1.62
CA ALA A 74 -6.42 -5.00 -2.71
C ALA A 74 -4.95 -4.88 -2.28
N THR A 75 -4.60 -3.85 -1.51
CA THR A 75 -3.27 -3.64 -0.94
C THR A 75 -2.88 -4.73 0.08
N VAL A 76 -3.83 -5.15 0.92
CA VAL A 76 -3.65 -6.27 1.86
C VAL A 76 -3.43 -7.57 1.10
N LYS A 77 -4.28 -7.88 0.10
CA LYS A 77 -4.18 -9.10 -0.72
C LYS A 77 -2.89 -9.15 -1.53
N SER A 78 -2.47 -8.04 -2.15
CA SER A 78 -1.20 -7.97 -2.90
C SER A 78 0.02 -8.16 -1.98
N THR A 79 -0.02 -7.57 -0.79
CA THR A 79 1.02 -7.76 0.22
C THR A 79 1.08 -9.22 0.67
N HIS A 80 -0.07 -9.83 0.97
CA HIS A 80 -0.14 -11.24 1.36
C HIS A 80 0.42 -12.14 0.25
N ALA A 81 0.03 -11.88 -1.00
CA ALA A 81 0.55 -12.62 -2.14
C ALA A 81 2.08 -12.54 -2.26
N SER A 82 2.65 -11.35 -2.05
CA SER A 82 4.12 -11.15 -2.11
C SER A 82 4.89 -11.97 -1.07
N ILE A 83 4.28 -12.22 0.10
CA ILE A 83 4.88 -13.01 1.18
C ILE A 83 4.67 -14.51 0.96
N LYS A 84 3.44 -14.89 0.57
CA LYS A 84 3.05 -16.28 0.33
C LYS A 84 3.81 -16.89 -0.85
N GLY A 85 3.97 -16.10 -1.91
CA GLY A 85 4.70 -16.47 -3.12
C GLY A 85 4.12 -17.69 -3.86
N GLY A 86 4.75 -18.02 -4.99
CA GLY A 86 4.42 -19.20 -5.78
C GLY A 86 3.00 -19.22 -6.36
N LEU A 87 2.61 -20.36 -6.91
CA LEU A 87 1.31 -20.51 -7.59
C LEU A 87 0.12 -20.45 -6.61
N SER A 88 0.33 -20.73 -5.33
CA SER A 88 -0.72 -20.67 -4.29
C SER A 88 -1.13 -19.24 -3.92
N ALA A 89 -0.37 -18.24 -4.37
CA ALA A 89 -0.70 -16.82 -4.24
C ALA A 89 -1.48 -16.27 -5.46
N LEU A 90 -1.65 -17.04 -6.54
CA LEU A 90 -2.32 -16.59 -7.77
C LEU A 90 -3.76 -16.08 -7.55
N PRO A 91 -4.59 -16.70 -6.69
CA PRO A 91 -5.91 -16.15 -6.40
C PRO A 91 -5.84 -14.76 -5.75
N LEU A 92 -4.90 -14.56 -4.81
CA LEU A 92 -4.73 -13.28 -4.11
C LEU A 92 -4.33 -12.13 -5.05
N VAL A 93 -3.41 -12.37 -6.00
CA VAL A 93 -3.02 -11.33 -6.96
C VAL A 93 -4.12 -11.03 -7.97
N LYS A 94 -4.93 -12.03 -8.37
CA LYS A 94 -6.07 -11.83 -9.27
C LYS A 94 -7.17 -11.02 -8.58
N ASP A 95 -7.54 -11.38 -7.36
CA ASP A 95 -8.48 -10.62 -6.55
C ASP A 95 -8.00 -9.18 -6.34
N ALA A 96 -6.72 -8.99 -6.00
CA ALA A 96 -6.15 -7.65 -5.82
C ALA A 96 -6.23 -6.82 -7.10
N ARG A 97 -5.89 -7.39 -8.26
CA ARG A 97 -6.03 -6.74 -9.57
C ARG A 97 -7.47 -6.29 -9.79
N ASP A 98 -8.43 -7.20 -9.64
CA ASP A 98 -9.84 -6.91 -9.94
C ASP A 98 -10.40 -5.81 -9.03
N LEU A 99 -10.04 -5.82 -7.75
CA LEU A 99 -10.40 -4.77 -6.79
C LEU A 99 -9.77 -3.41 -7.15
N PHE A 100 -8.49 -3.38 -7.56
CA PHE A 100 -7.87 -2.13 -8.01
C PHE A 100 -8.51 -1.60 -9.29
N GLU A 101 -8.81 -2.46 -10.27
CA GLU A 101 -9.48 -2.06 -11.51
C GLU A 101 -10.88 -1.52 -11.24
N GLU A 102 -11.63 -2.15 -10.33
CA GLU A 102 -12.94 -1.67 -9.92
C GLU A 102 -12.84 -0.33 -9.17
N ALA A 103 -11.88 -0.18 -8.26
CA ALA A 103 -11.64 1.07 -7.55
C ALA A 103 -11.30 2.21 -8.52
N ILE A 104 -10.36 1.98 -9.45
CA ILE A 104 -9.94 2.95 -10.47
C ILE A 104 -11.12 3.37 -11.36
N LYS A 105 -11.98 2.42 -11.74
CA LYS A 105 -13.17 2.71 -12.54
C LYS A 105 -14.15 3.65 -11.83
N ASN A 106 -14.27 3.53 -10.50
CA ASN A 106 -15.20 4.34 -9.70
C ASN A 106 -14.61 5.68 -9.31
N ASP A 107 -13.35 5.71 -8.85
CA ASP A 107 -12.58 6.93 -8.58
C ASP A 107 -11.08 6.65 -8.70
N GLU A 108 -10.49 7.02 -9.84
CA GLU A 108 -9.06 6.85 -10.10
C GLU A 108 -8.16 7.69 -9.20
N LYS A 109 -8.69 8.73 -8.53
CA LYS A 109 -7.93 9.66 -7.67
C LYS A 109 -8.02 9.30 -6.19
N ALA A 110 -8.89 8.36 -5.81
CA ALA A 110 -9.02 7.90 -4.44
C ALA A 110 -7.65 7.49 -3.88
N MET A 111 -7.41 7.87 -2.61
CA MET A 111 -6.13 7.65 -1.91
C MET A 111 -4.90 8.14 -2.72
N ASP A 112 -4.99 9.35 -3.31
CA ASP A 112 -3.94 9.98 -4.12
C ASP A 112 -3.53 9.15 -5.35
N GLY A 113 -4.46 8.37 -5.92
CA GLY A 113 -4.20 7.50 -7.07
C GLY A 113 -3.32 6.30 -6.76
N GLN A 114 -3.19 5.90 -5.48
CA GLN A 114 -2.35 4.78 -5.05
C GLN A 114 -2.70 3.45 -5.75
N ALA A 115 -3.99 3.26 -6.11
CA ALA A 115 -4.44 2.09 -6.86
C ALA A 115 -3.67 1.91 -8.18
N HIS A 116 -3.38 3.00 -8.90
CA HIS A 116 -2.56 2.94 -10.11
C HIS A 116 -1.12 2.49 -9.82
N ALA A 117 -0.51 2.98 -8.74
CA ALA A 117 0.88 2.66 -8.42
C ALA A 117 1.03 1.15 -8.10
N ILE A 118 0.16 0.62 -7.24
CA ILE A 118 0.22 -0.78 -6.80
C ILE A 118 -0.25 -1.73 -7.92
N LEU A 119 -1.27 -1.36 -8.69
CA LEU A 119 -1.70 -2.18 -9.84
C LEU A 119 -0.62 -2.25 -10.91
N GLY A 120 0.10 -1.15 -11.16
CA GLY A 120 1.28 -1.15 -12.02
C GLY A 120 2.34 -2.13 -11.53
N ALA A 121 2.58 -2.18 -10.22
CA ALA A 121 3.48 -3.14 -9.60
C ALA A 121 3.04 -4.60 -9.74
N LEU A 122 1.74 -4.87 -9.66
CA LEU A 122 1.24 -6.21 -9.94
C LEU A 122 1.48 -6.62 -11.40
N TYR A 123 1.29 -5.69 -12.35
CA TYR A 123 1.45 -5.97 -13.77
C TYR A 123 2.90 -6.31 -14.17
N TYR A 124 3.93 -5.66 -13.61
CA TYR A 124 5.32 -6.08 -13.85
C TYR A 124 5.80 -7.19 -12.91
N GLY A 125 5.11 -7.41 -11.78
CA GLY A 125 5.55 -8.29 -10.70
C GLY A 125 5.05 -9.73 -10.80
N VAL A 126 4.18 -10.07 -11.75
CA VAL A 126 3.65 -11.43 -11.92
C VAL A 126 3.91 -11.95 -13.35
N PRO A 127 3.92 -13.28 -13.57
CA PRO A 127 4.07 -13.83 -14.92
C PRO A 127 2.94 -13.42 -15.87
N GLY A 128 3.24 -13.34 -17.16
CA GLY A 128 2.23 -13.15 -18.21
C GLY A 128 1.31 -14.35 -18.41
N TRP A 129 0.46 -14.25 -19.44
CA TRP A 129 -0.37 -15.36 -19.89
C TRP A 129 0.50 -16.53 -20.40
N PRO A 130 0.16 -17.81 -20.14
CA PRO A 130 -1.08 -18.32 -19.53
C PRO A 130 -1.07 -18.46 -17.99
N VAL A 131 0.02 -18.08 -17.32
CA VAL A 131 0.18 -18.34 -15.88
C VAL A 131 -0.58 -17.32 -15.03
N ALA A 132 -0.40 -16.02 -15.32
CA ALA A 132 -1.13 -14.94 -14.67
C ALA A 132 -1.45 -13.82 -15.68
N PHE A 133 -1.31 -12.56 -15.28
CA PHE A 133 -1.77 -11.40 -16.05
C PHE A 133 -0.68 -10.34 -16.26
N GLY A 134 0.58 -10.70 -16.03
CA GLY A 134 1.71 -9.78 -16.17
C GLY A 134 1.79 -9.17 -17.57
N ASP A 135 2.06 -7.87 -17.61
CA ASP A 135 2.01 -7.04 -18.81
C ASP A 135 2.74 -5.70 -18.54
N ASP A 136 3.97 -5.56 -19.04
CA ASP A 136 4.80 -4.38 -18.80
C ASP A 136 4.22 -3.10 -19.43
N ASP A 137 3.49 -3.21 -20.54
CA ASP A 137 2.83 -2.07 -21.17
C ASP A 137 1.70 -1.54 -20.28
N LYS A 138 0.94 -2.44 -19.63
CA LYS A 138 -0.04 -2.05 -18.62
C LYS A 138 0.64 -1.45 -17.40
N ALA A 139 1.72 -2.08 -16.93
CA ALA A 139 2.48 -1.60 -15.79
C ALA A 139 2.92 -0.14 -15.99
N GLU A 140 3.57 0.16 -17.11
CA GLU A 140 4.04 1.50 -17.45
C GLU A 140 2.89 2.53 -17.53
N ARG A 141 1.75 2.16 -18.14
CA ARG A 141 0.58 3.07 -18.20
C ARG A 141 0.06 3.40 -16.81
N HIS A 142 -0.10 2.40 -15.94
CA HIS A 142 -0.58 2.63 -14.58
C HIS A 142 0.42 3.45 -13.76
N LEU A 143 1.72 3.17 -13.83
CA LEU A 143 2.75 3.89 -13.08
C LEU A 143 2.88 5.36 -13.54
N LYS A 144 2.82 5.62 -14.85
CA LYS A 144 2.75 6.99 -15.39
C LYS A 144 1.51 7.74 -14.92
N LYS A 145 0.36 7.07 -14.87
CA LYS A 145 -0.88 7.66 -14.38
C LYS A 145 -0.80 7.99 -12.88
N ALA A 146 -0.20 7.11 -12.07
CA ALA A 146 0.03 7.38 -10.65
C ALA A 146 0.87 8.64 -10.44
N LEU A 147 1.97 8.80 -11.17
CA LEU A 147 2.82 10.00 -11.14
C LEU A 147 2.08 11.25 -11.63
N SER A 148 1.15 11.11 -12.58
CA SER A 148 0.34 12.24 -13.06
C SER A 148 -0.72 12.68 -12.05
N ILE A 149 -1.29 11.76 -11.27
CA ILE A 149 -2.29 12.09 -10.24
C ILE A 149 -1.59 12.69 -9.02
N ALA A 150 -0.50 12.07 -8.57
CA ALA A 150 0.24 12.48 -7.39
C ALA A 150 1.75 12.57 -7.71
N PRO A 151 2.22 13.72 -8.26
CA PRO A 151 3.62 13.91 -8.64
C PRO A 151 4.61 13.81 -7.47
N ASP A 152 4.14 14.03 -6.25
CA ASP A 152 4.94 13.98 -5.01
C ASP A 152 4.66 12.71 -4.19
N SER A 153 4.05 11.67 -4.79
CA SER A 153 3.78 10.39 -4.12
C SER A 153 5.04 9.53 -4.01
N ILE A 154 5.40 9.19 -2.77
CA ILE A 154 6.51 8.26 -2.48
C ILE A 154 6.27 6.89 -3.13
N ASP A 155 5.04 6.37 -3.05
CA ASP A 155 4.69 5.09 -3.68
C ASP A 155 4.86 5.14 -5.20
N ALA A 156 4.38 6.21 -5.86
CA ALA A 156 4.45 6.32 -7.32
C ALA A 156 5.90 6.37 -7.81
N HIS A 157 6.76 7.16 -7.16
CA HIS A 157 8.20 7.19 -7.48
C HIS A 157 8.90 5.88 -7.12
N PHE A 158 8.55 5.25 -6.00
CA PHE A 158 9.11 3.95 -5.62
C PHE A 158 8.82 2.88 -6.67
N PHE A 159 7.54 2.64 -6.99
CA PHE A 159 7.16 1.57 -7.92
C PHE A 159 7.64 1.85 -9.34
N TRP A 160 7.74 3.12 -9.75
CA TRP A 160 8.35 3.45 -11.03
C TRP A 160 9.86 3.21 -11.05
N GLY A 161 10.54 3.50 -9.94
CA GLY A 161 11.95 3.15 -9.75
C GLY A 161 12.19 1.64 -9.72
N GLU A 162 11.33 0.89 -9.04
CA GLU A 162 11.36 -0.58 -8.98
C GLU A 162 11.11 -1.19 -10.36
N PHE A 163 10.13 -0.71 -11.12
CA PHE A 163 9.91 -1.12 -12.51
C PHE A 163 11.20 -1.02 -13.33
N TRP A 164 11.90 0.13 -13.29
CA TRP A 164 13.17 0.28 -14.00
C TRP A 164 14.28 -0.62 -13.47
N PHE A 165 14.29 -0.89 -12.16
CA PHE A 165 15.25 -1.79 -11.54
C PHE A 165 15.08 -3.22 -12.06
N GLU A 166 13.85 -3.75 -12.07
CA GLU A 166 13.51 -5.07 -12.58
C GLU A 166 13.84 -5.21 -14.08
N HIS A 167 13.74 -4.12 -14.83
CA HIS A 167 14.12 -4.04 -16.24
C HIS A 167 15.62 -3.76 -16.49
N ASN A 168 16.46 -3.86 -15.46
CA ASN A 168 17.90 -3.63 -15.52
C ASN A 168 18.33 -2.23 -16.03
N LYS A 169 17.42 -1.25 -15.95
CA LYS A 169 17.67 0.17 -16.26
C LYS A 169 18.02 0.91 -14.96
N TYR A 170 19.17 0.54 -14.39
CA TYR A 170 19.56 0.99 -13.06
C TYR A 170 19.78 2.50 -12.94
N ASP A 171 20.15 3.18 -14.02
CA ASP A 171 20.22 4.64 -14.11
C ASP A 171 18.86 5.30 -13.86
N ARG A 172 17.81 4.80 -14.52
CA ARG A 172 16.42 5.26 -14.34
C ARG A 172 15.88 4.86 -12.97
N ALA A 173 16.22 3.66 -12.48
CA ALA A 173 15.87 3.23 -11.14
C ALA A 173 16.43 4.18 -10.08
N VAL A 174 17.73 4.53 -10.17
CA VAL A 174 18.37 5.51 -9.27
C VAL A 174 17.61 6.85 -9.30
N GLU A 175 17.30 7.39 -10.48
CA GLU A 175 16.60 8.66 -10.61
C GLU A 175 15.28 8.72 -9.81
N TYR A 176 14.41 7.72 -9.96
CA TYR A 176 13.10 7.72 -9.31
C TYR A 176 13.16 7.27 -7.85
N LEU A 177 14.06 6.33 -7.50
CA LEU A 177 14.25 5.93 -6.10
C LEU A 177 14.85 7.07 -5.26
N THR A 178 15.75 7.89 -5.84
CA THR A 178 16.25 9.11 -5.18
C THR A 178 15.11 10.08 -4.89
N LYS A 179 14.18 10.28 -5.84
CA LYS A 179 12.98 11.11 -5.60
C LYS A 179 12.13 10.56 -4.47
N ALA A 180 11.82 9.26 -4.47
CA ALA A 180 11.04 8.62 -3.41
C ALA A 180 11.66 8.81 -2.01
N VAL A 181 12.99 8.71 -1.89
CA VAL A 181 13.71 8.91 -0.63
C VAL A 181 13.71 10.38 -0.17
N ALA A 182 13.70 11.33 -1.11
CA ALA A 182 13.78 12.77 -0.80
C ALA A 182 12.43 13.43 -0.48
N LEU A 183 11.32 12.82 -0.90
CA LEU A 183 9.97 13.32 -0.65
C LEU A 183 9.63 13.32 0.85
N LYS A 184 8.64 14.12 1.25
CA LYS A 184 8.17 14.16 2.64
C LYS A 184 7.00 13.19 2.82
N PRO A 185 7.01 12.31 3.84
CA PRO A 185 5.84 11.52 4.18
C PRO A 185 4.61 12.39 4.40
N ARG A 186 3.46 11.94 3.90
CA ARG A 186 2.17 12.59 4.14
C ARG A 186 1.90 12.62 5.65
N THR A 187 1.44 13.77 6.12
CA THR A 187 1.14 14.00 7.55
C THR A 187 -0.35 14.17 7.83
N SER A 188 -1.19 14.11 6.79
CA SER A 188 -2.66 14.25 6.89
C SER A 188 -3.29 13.19 7.80
N ASN A 189 -2.73 11.99 7.85
CA ASN A 189 -3.12 10.91 8.75
C ASN A 189 -1.90 10.06 9.12
N ALA A 190 -1.89 9.52 10.35
CA ALA A 190 -0.89 8.57 10.82
C ALA A 190 -0.77 7.32 9.94
N ALA A 191 -1.87 6.86 9.33
CA ALA A 191 -1.89 5.72 8.41
C ALA A 191 -0.97 5.96 7.19
N TYR A 192 -1.19 7.08 6.50
CA TYR A 192 -0.36 7.49 5.36
C TYR A 192 1.09 7.73 5.77
N LYS A 193 1.32 8.40 6.92
CA LYS A 193 2.67 8.62 7.42
C LYS A 193 3.45 7.31 7.62
N ALA A 194 2.81 6.30 8.22
CA ALA A 194 3.42 5.01 8.46
C ALA A 194 3.74 4.27 7.15
N ALA A 195 2.79 4.25 6.22
CA ALA A 195 2.98 3.64 4.90
C ALA A 195 4.11 4.32 4.12
N ASP A 196 4.08 5.65 4.04
CA ASP A 196 5.08 6.45 3.34
C ASP A 196 6.48 6.26 3.95
N THR A 197 6.59 6.29 5.28
CA THR A 197 7.88 6.06 5.98
C THR A 197 8.43 4.67 5.70
N GLY A 198 7.58 3.65 5.72
CA GLY A 198 7.96 2.27 5.39
C GLY A 198 8.43 2.16 3.94
N ARG A 199 7.69 2.77 3.00
CA ARG A 199 8.05 2.79 1.57
C ARG A 199 9.37 3.51 1.32
N GLN A 200 9.65 4.61 2.03
CA GLN A 200 10.95 5.28 1.93
C GLN A 200 12.12 4.40 2.37
N ALA A 201 11.92 3.57 3.39
CA ALA A 201 12.93 2.60 3.81
C ALA A 201 13.17 1.51 2.74
N GLU A 202 12.10 1.04 2.08
CA GLU A 202 12.20 0.14 0.92
C GLU A 202 12.93 0.84 -0.24
N ALA A 203 12.58 2.08 -0.56
CA ALA A 203 13.22 2.88 -1.60
C ALA A 203 14.71 3.08 -1.36
N LYS A 204 15.11 3.39 -0.12
CA LYS A 204 16.53 3.55 0.26
C LYS A 204 17.30 2.25 0.08
N THR A 205 16.69 1.13 0.45
CA THR A 205 17.29 -0.20 0.27
C THR A 205 17.48 -0.53 -1.20
N LEU A 206 16.46 -0.30 -2.03
CA LEU A 206 16.51 -0.58 -3.46
C LEU A 206 17.44 0.38 -4.21
N LEU A 207 17.49 1.65 -3.81
CA LEU A 207 18.40 2.66 -4.35
C LEU A 207 19.85 2.21 -4.21
N LYS A 208 20.25 1.76 -3.01
CA LYS A 208 21.60 1.23 -2.78
C LYS A 208 21.94 0.08 -3.73
N LYS A 209 21.01 -0.87 -3.92
CA LYS A 209 21.19 -1.99 -4.85
C LYS A 209 21.32 -1.50 -6.30
N ALA A 210 20.51 -0.51 -6.70
CA ALA A 210 20.54 0.06 -8.05
C ALA A 210 21.89 0.75 -8.33
N GLU A 211 22.41 1.52 -7.38
CA GLU A 211 23.72 2.18 -7.48
C GLU A 211 24.87 1.18 -7.58
N GLU A 212 24.84 0.10 -6.79
CA GLU A 212 25.85 -0.99 -6.85
C GLU A 212 25.84 -1.67 -8.22
N LYS A 213 24.65 -2.01 -8.73
CA LYS A 213 24.49 -2.62 -10.06
C LYS A 213 24.96 -1.68 -11.18
N LEU A 214 24.64 -0.39 -11.09
CA LEU A 214 25.07 0.62 -12.05
C LEU A 214 26.59 0.74 -12.09
N LYS A 215 27.26 0.85 -10.93
CA LYS A 215 28.73 0.88 -10.83
C LYS A 215 29.38 -0.35 -11.45
N SER A 216 28.83 -1.54 -11.16
CA SER A 216 29.35 -2.81 -11.68
C SER A 216 29.23 -2.95 -13.21
N LYS A 217 28.29 -2.23 -13.82
CA LYS A 217 28.07 -2.23 -15.28
C LYS A 217 29.09 -1.30 -15.96
N SER A 218 29.34 -0.13 -15.36
CA SER A 218 30.33 0.83 -15.86
C SER A 218 31.75 0.26 -15.83
N SER A 219 32.13 -0.45 -14.77
CA SER A 219 33.47 -1.07 -14.66
C SER A 219 33.70 -2.25 -15.62
N ARG A 220 32.65 -2.95 -16.05
CA ARG A 220 32.73 -3.99 -17.08
C ARG A 220 32.83 -3.42 -18.49
N GLY A 221 32.20 -2.27 -18.74
CA GLY A 221 32.29 -1.58 -20.03
C GLY A 221 33.66 -0.96 -20.30
N SER A 222 34.40 -0.54 -19.26
CA SER A 222 35.77 -0.01 -19.41
C SER A 222 36.78 -1.12 -19.74
N ASN A 223 36.66 -2.30 -19.14
CA ASN A 223 37.64 -3.39 -19.33
C ASN A 223 37.52 -4.16 -20.66
N LEU A 224 36.54 -3.83 -21.52
CA LEU A 224 36.36 -4.46 -22.84
C LEU A 224 36.88 -3.59 -24.00
N ASN A 225 37.34 -2.38 -23.69
CA ASN A 225 37.84 -1.40 -24.66
C ASN A 225 39.35 -1.14 -24.53
N ASP A 226 40.06 -1.89 -23.67
CA ASP A 226 41.51 -1.89 -23.51
C ASP A 226 42.09 -3.23 -24.00
#